data_AF-A0A4Q6AEI2-F1
#
_entry.id   AF-A0A4Q6AEI2-F1
#
_cell.length_a   1.000
_cell.length_b   1.000
_cell.length_c   1.000
_cell.angle_alpha   90.00
_cell.angle_beta   90.00
_cell.angle_gamma   90.00
#
_symmetry.space_group_name_H-M   'P 1'
#
loop_
_entity.id
_entity.type
_entity.pdbx_description
1 polymer ?
#
loop_
_entity_poly.entity_id
_entity_poly.type
_entity_poly.pdbx_seq_one_letter_code
_entity_poly.pdbx_strand_id
1 'polypeptide(L)'
;TYTIDYIAHVPLEPRAAVAKFENGKLTVWTGTQRPFGVQQDLAAKFDIPKENVRVLVPDTGSGYGGKHSGEAALEAASLAIKTGKPIKLVWTREEEFIWAYFRPAGVIKVKSGFKKDGAITAWKFDNYNSGTASLKSQYRIPNQQNNFHSSRTPLKQGSYRGLASTANVFARESHISDMAAMIGMDQLEFRLKNLDDARLKGVLQAAAKSFGWHTKQKRKGVGYGIACDFVKGGYVATCAEVMVAEDGTVKIVRITEAFDCGAIINPHHLEHQILGAIVQGLGGALFESVDFANGKILNANLSTYRVPRFKDTPEITIVMVNRTDQSPAGAGEAPIVGVAPAIRNAILQATGTALKTLPLLPEGKVKWP
;
A
#
# COMPACT_ATOMS: atom_id res chain seq x y z
N THR A 1 -2.68 0.48 19.84
CA THR A 1 -3.62 0.99 18.83
C THR A 1 -2.83 1.71 17.78
N TYR A 2 -3.14 1.46 16.51
CA TYR A 2 -2.56 2.09 15.34
C TYR A 2 -3.66 2.82 14.57
N THR A 3 -3.34 3.94 13.95
CA THR A 3 -4.29 4.73 13.15
C THR A 3 -3.72 4.96 11.75
N ILE A 4 -4.59 4.86 10.75
CA ILE A 4 -4.23 4.94 9.33
C ILE A 4 -5.12 5.98 8.68
N ASP A 5 -4.52 6.96 8.04
CA ASP A 5 -5.26 7.99 7.32
C ASP A 5 -5.76 7.52 5.95
N TYR A 6 -6.80 8.22 5.46
CA TYR A 6 -7.21 8.12 4.05
C TYR A 6 -6.09 8.64 3.16
N ILE A 7 -5.83 7.94 2.05
CA ILE A 7 -4.92 8.42 1.00
C ILE A 7 -5.55 8.24 -0.38
N ALA A 8 -5.18 9.09 -1.32
CA ALA A 8 -5.60 9.01 -2.70
C ALA A 8 -4.60 8.21 -3.54
N HIS A 9 -5.06 7.64 -4.66
CA HIS A 9 -4.23 6.86 -5.57
C HIS A 9 -3.26 7.72 -6.38
N VAL A 10 -3.73 8.92 -6.73
CA VAL A 10 -3.01 9.92 -7.52
C VAL A 10 -2.34 9.34 -8.80
N PRO A 11 -3.08 8.60 -9.67
CA PRO A 11 -2.55 8.32 -11.01
C PRO A 11 -2.30 9.64 -11.73
N LEU A 12 -1.19 9.74 -12.48
CA LEU A 12 -0.83 10.98 -13.17
C LEU A 12 -1.89 11.38 -14.22
N GLU A 13 -2.50 10.39 -14.86
CA GLU A 13 -3.66 10.57 -15.72
C GLU A 13 -4.94 10.60 -14.86
N PRO A 14 -5.67 11.74 -14.77
CA PRO A 14 -7.01 11.79 -14.19
C PRO A 14 -7.98 10.87 -14.93
N ARG A 15 -9.13 10.57 -14.35
CA ARG A 15 -10.18 9.84 -15.06
C ARG A 15 -10.63 10.58 -16.31
N ALA A 16 -10.72 9.85 -17.41
CA ALA A 16 -11.18 10.35 -18.69
C ALA A 16 -11.96 9.26 -19.43
N ALA A 17 -12.90 9.70 -20.25
CA ALA A 17 -13.59 8.85 -21.19
C ALA A 17 -13.99 9.60 -22.46
N VAL A 18 -14.02 8.87 -23.57
CA VAL A 18 -14.73 9.29 -24.78
C VAL A 18 -15.89 8.33 -24.99
N ALA A 19 -17.10 8.82 -25.19
CA ALA A 19 -18.27 8.00 -25.48
C ALA A 19 -18.92 8.41 -26.79
N LYS A 20 -19.34 7.42 -27.58
CA LYS A 20 -20.10 7.59 -28.82
C LYS A 20 -21.26 6.62 -28.83
N PHE A 21 -22.48 7.14 -29.02
CA PHE A 21 -23.70 6.34 -29.18
C PHE A 21 -24.27 6.55 -30.58
N GLU A 22 -24.41 5.46 -31.34
CA GLU A 22 -24.87 5.50 -32.73
C GLU A 22 -25.58 4.18 -33.08
N ASN A 23 -26.73 4.26 -33.73
CA ASN A 23 -27.50 3.10 -34.19
C ASN A 23 -27.75 2.04 -33.09
N GLY A 24 -28.08 2.49 -31.87
CA GLY A 24 -28.32 1.61 -30.72
C GLY A 24 -27.06 0.99 -30.10
N LYS A 25 -25.85 1.37 -30.54
CA LYS A 25 -24.58 0.84 -30.05
C LYS A 25 -23.78 1.92 -29.31
N LEU A 26 -23.25 1.56 -28.15
CA LEU A 26 -22.43 2.43 -27.31
C LEU A 26 -20.97 1.98 -27.37
N THR A 27 -20.07 2.85 -27.81
CA THR A 27 -18.62 2.64 -27.69
C THR A 27 -18.03 3.65 -26.71
N VAL A 28 -17.24 3.18 -25.76
CA VAL A 28 -16.56 4.01 -24.76
C VAL A 28 -15.07 3.69 -24.73
N TRP A 29 -14.22 4.70 -24.90
CA TRP A 29 -12.79 4.65 -24.64
C TRP A 29 -12.52 5.19 -23.25
N THR A 30 -11.90 4.42 -22.36
CA THR A 30 -11.60 4.89 -21.00
C THR A 30 -10.44 4.12 -20.38
N GLY A 31 -9.63 4.82 -19.57
CA GLY A 31 -8.62 4.20 -18.73
C GLY A 31 -9.29 3.45 -17.58
N THR A 32 -9.30 2.12 -17.63
CA THR A 32 -9.88 1.28 -16.56
C THR A 32 -9.08 -0.01 -16.39
N GLN A 33 -9.03 -0.52 -15.16
CA GLN A 33 -8.44 -1.83 -14.87
C GLN A 33 -9.49 -2.96 -14.92
N ARG A 34 -10.76 -2.63 -15.19
CA ARG A 34 -11.89 -3.59 -15.17
C ARG A 34 -12.84 -3.41 -16.37
N PRO A 35 -12.35 -3.50 -17.62
CA PRO A 35 -13.14 -3.17 -18.82
C PRO A 35 -14.46 -3.93 -18.93
N PHE A 36 -14.48 -5.22 -18.63
CA PHE A 36 -15.70 -6.02 -18.65
C PHE A 36 -16.72 -5.60 -17.59
N GLY A 37 -16.24 -5.14 -16.43
CA GLY A 37 -17.11 -4.60 -15.39
C GLY A 37 -17.69 -3.25 -15.79
N VAL A 38 -16.89 -2.36 -16.39
CA VAL A 38 -17.39 -1.09 -16.93
C VAL A 38 -18.42 -1.34 -18.04
N GLN A 39 -18.20 -2.33 -18.91
CA GLN A 39 -19.17 -2.74 -19.94
C GLN A 39 -20.51 -3.15 -19.31
N GLN A 40 -20.45 -3.96 -18.25
CA GLN A 40 -21.64 -4.38 -17.51
C GLN A 40 -22.36 -3.20 -16.85
N ASP A 41 -21.61 -2.30 -16.21
CA ASP A 41 -22.15 -1.12 -15.54
C ASP A 41 -22.85 -0.18 -16.55
N LEU A 42 -22.26 0.01 -17.74
CA LEU A 42 -22.83 0.78 -18.85
C LEU A 42 -24.10 0.13 -19.41
N ALA A 43 -24.05 -1.17 -19.71
CA ALA A 43 -25.19 -1.93 -20.23
C ALA A 43 -26.40 -1.86 -19.28
N ALA A 44 -26.16 -2.09 -17.98
CA ALA A 44 -27.19 -2.05 -16.96
C ALA A 44 -27.75 -0.63 -16.75
N LYS A 45 -26.90 0.40 -16.75
CA LYS A 45 -27.35 1.79 -16.51
C LYS A 45 -28.24 2.34 -17.64
N PHE A 46 -27.97 1.96 -18.89
CA PHE A 46 -28.65 2.53 -20.05
C PHE A 46 -29.63 1.56 -20.73
N ASP A 47 -29.83 0.38 -20.14
CA ASP A 47 -30.69 -0.68 -20.69
C ASP A 47 -30.31 -1.04 -22.15
N ILE A 48 -29.01 -1.17 -22.40
CA ILE A 48 -28.45 -1.55 -23.70
C ILE A 48 -27.96 -3.00 -23.60
N PRO A 49 -28.32 -3.90 -24.54
CA PRO A 49 -27.76 -5.25 -24.58
C PRO A 49 -26.23 -5.23 -24.52
N LYS A 50 -25.63 -6.11 -23.72
CA LYS A 50 -24.18 -6.06 -23.43
C LYS A 50 -23.34 -6.17 -24.70
N GLU A 51 -23.79 -6.95 -25.67
CA GLU A 51 -23.20 -7.11 -27.00
C GLU A 51 -23.18 -5.82 -27.85
N ASN A 52 -24.05 -4.86 -27.52
CA ASN A 52 -24.10 -3.53 -28.14
C ASN A 52 -23.30 -2.47 -27.38
N VAL A 53 -22.62 -2.85 -26.28
CA VAL A 53 -21.71 -1.98 -25.53
C VAL A 53 -20.27 -2.44 -25.74
N ARG A 54 -19.41 -1.56 -26.23
CA ARG A 54 -17.97 -1.81 -26.42
C ARG A 54 -17.15 -0.88 -25.53
N VAL A 55 -16.32 -1.46 -24.67
CA VAL A 55 -15.33 -0.72 -23.88
C VAL A 55 -13.94 -0.94 -24.48
N LEU A 56 -13.26 0.14 -24.81
CA LEU A 56 -11.90 0.16 -25.33
C LEU A 56 -10.98 0.79 -24.29
N VAL A 57 -9.91 0.09 -23.93
CA VAL A 57 -8.90 0.58 -22.99
C VAL A 57 -7.68 1.01 -23.80
N PRO A 58 -7.49 2.33 -24.04
CA PRO A 58 -6.24 2.82 -24.62
C PRO A 58 -5.10 2.69 -23.60
N ASP A 59 -3.88 3.03 -24.02
CA ASP A 59 -2.80 3.26 -23.06
C ASP A 59 -3.26 4.26 -21.99
N THR A 60 -3.16 3.85 -20.73
CA THR A 60 -3.70 4.61 -19.59
C THR A 60 -2.62 4.79 -18.53
N GLY A 61 -2.60 5.95 -17.88
CA GLY A 61 -1.62 6.37 -16.89
C GLY A 61 -1.85 5.74 -15.52
N SER A 62 -2.05 4.41 -15.49
CA SER A 62 -2.31 3.60 -14.30
C SER A 62 -3.63 3.93 -13.57
N GLY A 63 -3.86 3.22 -12.46
CA GLY A 63 -4.95 3.43 -11.52
C GLY A 63 -4.62 3.03 -10.08
N TYR A 64 -3.64 2.15 -9.86
CA TYR A 64 -3.23 1.67 -8.52
C TYR A 64 -4.37 1.10 -7.66
N GLY A 65 -5.37 0.50 -8.31
CA GLY A 65 -6.61 0.04 -7.68
C GLY A 65 -7.70 1.09 -7.63
N GLY A 66 -7.39 2.34 -7.99
CA GLY A 66 -8.29 3.48 -8.03
C GLY A 66 -9.21 3.50 -9.24
N LYS A 67 -8.87 2.88 -10.39
CA LYS A 67 -9.70 2.89 -11.61
C LYS A 67 -10.44 1.57 -11.86
N HIS A 68 -11.00 0.97 -10.79
CA HIS A 68 -11.89 -0.21 -10.90
C HIS A 68 -13.33 0.15 -11.26
N SER A 69 -13.75 1.36 -10.90
CA SER A 69 -15.05 1.94 -11.23
C SER A 69 -14.99 2.71 -12.56
N GLY A 70 -16.16 2.86 -13.20
CA GLY A 70 -16.30 3.51 -14.50
C GLY A 70 -16.98 4.87 -14.46
N GLU A 71 -16.72 5.74 -13.47
CA GLU A 71 -17.47 7.00 -13.32
C GLU A 71 -17.43 7.87 -14.58
N ALA A 72 -16.22 8.22 -15.06
CA ALA A 72 -16.06 9.04 -16.26
C ALA A 72 -16.70 8.39 -17.50
N ALA A 73 -16.66 7.06 -17.61
CA ALA A 73 -17.31 6.31 -18.68
C ALA A 73 -18.84 6.45 -18.63
N LEU A 74 -19.45 6.29 -17.45
CA LEU A 74 -20.88 6.42 -17.22
C LEU A 74 -21.36 7.86 -17.43
N GLU A 75 -20.57 8.85 -17.05
CA GLU A 75 -20.87 10.28 -17.28
C GLU A 75 -20.81 10.63 -18.77
N ALA A 76 -19.71 10.30 -19.46
CA ALA A 76 -19.55 10.55 -20.88
C ALA A 76 -20.66 9.87 -21.70
N ALA A 77 -20.98 8.61 -21.40
CA ALA A 77 -22.06 7.88 -22.06
C ALA A 77 -23.43 8.52 -21.81
N SER A 78 -23.70 9.00 -20.60
CA SER A 78 -24.98 9.67 -20.29
C SER A 78 -25.17 10.92 -21.15
N LEU A 79 -24.10 11.68 -21.38
CA LEU A 79 -24.12 12.87 -22.22
C LEU A 79 -24.20 12.51 -23.72
N ALA A 80 -23.45 11.49 -24.16
CA ALA A 80 -23.44 11.07 -25.56
C ALA A 80 -24.82 10.56 -26.02
N ILE A 81 -25.50 9.77 -25.19
CA ILE A 81 -26.85 9.26 -25.47
C ILE A 81 -27.85 10.42 -25.55
N LYS A 82 -27.82 11.35 -24.60
CA LYS A 82 -28.76 12.48 -24.55
C LYS A 82 -28.57 13.48 -25.69
N THR A 83 -27.33 13.69 -26.12
CA THR A 83 -27.01 14.71 -27.14
C THR A 83 -26.94 14.16 -28.55
N GLY A 84 -26.81 12.84 -28.71
CA GLY A 84 -26.54 12.20 -30.00
C GLY A 84 -25.17 12.54 -30.59
N LYS A 85 -24.26 13.11 -29.79
CA LYS A 85 -22.91 13.54 -30.22
C LYS A 85 -21.83 12.76 -29.47
N PRO A 86 -20.65 12.55 -30.07
CA PRO A 86 -19.49 12.06 -29.32
C PRO A 86 -19.11 13.01 -28.20
N ILE A 87 -18.88 12.48 -27.00
CA ILE A 87 -18.50 13.27 -25.81
C ILE A 87 -17.13 12.82 -25.31
N LYS A 88 -16.22 13.78 -25.14
CA LYS A 88 -14.99 13.61 -24.37
C LYS A 88 -15.19 14.26 -23.00
N LEU A 89 -15.00 13.49 -21.94
CA LEU A 89 -15.04 13.94 -20.56
C LEU A 89 -13.70 13.64 -19.90
N VAL A 90 -13.15 14.63 -19.21
CA VAL A 90 -11.89 14.54 -18.48
C VAL A 90 -12.11 15.23 -17.14
N TRP A 91 -11.89 14.51 -16.04
CA TRP A 91 -11.87 15.12 -14.73
C TRP A 91 -10.64 15.99 -14.57
N THR A 92 -10.82 17.15 -13.96
CA THR A 92 -9.72 17.92 -13.40
C THR A 92 -9.04 17.13 -12.28
N ARG A 93 -7.81 17.54 -11.89
CA ARG A 93 -7.14 16.93 -10.74
C ARG A 93 -7.95 17.10 -9.44
N GLU A 94 -8.60 18.25 -9.27
CA GLU A 94 -9.45 18.52 -8.11
C GLU A 94 -10.66 17.58 -8.08
N GLU A 95 -11.36 17.40 -9.21
CA GLU A 95 -12.45 16.43 -9.32
C GLU A 95 -11.99 14.99 -9.04
N GLU A 96 -10.79 14.60 -9.47
CA GLU A 96 -10.22 13.29 -9.14
C GLU A 96 -10.06 13.12 -7.62
N PHE A 97 -9.62 14.16 -6.89
CA PHE A 97 -9.53 14.10 -5.43
C PHE A 97 -10.89 14.12 -4.74
N ILE A 98 -11.92 14.72 -5.33
CA ILE A 98 -13.24 14.86 -4.68
C ILE A 98 -14.12 13.65 -4.95
N TRP A 99 -14.14 13.14 -6.19
CA TRP A 99 -15.14 12.18 -6.66
C TRP A 99 -14.63 10.74 -6.74
N ALA A 100 -13.31 10.55 -6.86
CA ALA A 100 -12.74 9.21 -6.76
C ALA A 100 -12.86 8.68 -5.32
N TYR A 101 -12.78 7.36 -5.17
CA TYR A 101 -12.68 6.77 -3.84
C TYR A 101 -11.22 6.76 -3.36
N PHE A 102 -11.04 6.63 -2.04
CA PHE A 102 -9.73 6.61 -1.39
C PHE A 102 -9.33 5.22 -0.91
N ARG A 103 -8.05 5.04 -0.57
CA ARG A 103 -7.65 3.97 0.35
C ARG A 103 -8.38 4.20 1.68
N PRO A 104 -9.06 3.19 2.24
CA PRO A 104 -9.70 3.29 3.55
C PRO A 104 -8.74 3.76 4.66
N ALA A 105 -9.23 4.68 5.50
CA ALA A 105 -8.65 4.89 6.82
C ALA A 105 -8.93 3.70 7.74
N GLY A 106 -8.23 3.60 8.87
CA GLY A 106 -8.48 2.53 9.82
C GLY A 106 -7.96 2.80 11.22
N VAL A 107 -8.59 2.13 12.18
CA VAL A 107 -8.07 1.98 13.54
C VAL A 107 -7.77 0.50 13.74
N ILE A 108 -6.57 0.17 14.18
CA ILE A 108 -6.17 -1.22 14.39
C ILE A 108 -5.72 -1.40 15.83
N LYS A 109 -6.36 -2.30 16.56
CA LYS A 109 -6.00 -2.65 17.93
C LYS A 109 -5.31 -4.00 17.94
N VAL A 110 -4.07 -3.99 18.44
CA VAL A 110 -3.27 -5.20 18.60
C VAL A 110 -3.01 -5.41 20.09
N LYS A 111 -3.28 -6.62 20.58
CA LYS A 111 -2.85 -7.11 21.89
C LYS A 111 -2.12 -8.43 21.68
N SER A 112 -1.05 -8.65 22.42
CA SER A 112 -0.28 -9.89 22.34
C SER A 112 0.12 -10.38 23.72
N GLY A 113 0.32 -11.70 23.82
CA GLY A 113 1.04 -12.36 24.89
C GLY A 113 2.27 -13.04 24.30
N PHE A 114 3.40 -12.96 24.98
CA PHE A 114 4.65 -13.56 24.55
C PHE A 114 5.55 -13.88 25.75
N LYS A 115 6.43 -14.86 25.59
CA LYS A 115 7.38 -15.30 26.61
C LYS A 115 8.65 -14.43 26.59
N LYS A 116 9.42 -14.47 27.69
CA LYS A 116 10.74 -13.79 27.78
C LYS A 116 11.73 -14.25 26.71
N ASP A 117 11.58 -15.48 26.22
CA ASP A 117 12.41 -16.02 25.14
C ASP A 117 11.95 -15.55 23.75
N GLY A 118 10.91 -14.72 23.64
CA GLY A 118 10.39 -14.18 22.38
C GLY A 118 9.32 -15.04 21.71
N ALA A 119 8.94 -16.21 22.25
CA ALA A 119 7.86 -17.01 21.67
C ALA A 119 6.48 -16.33 21.87
N ILE A 120 5.75 -16.10 20.77
CA ILE A 120 4.40 -15.51 20.83
C ILE A 120 3.39 -16.57 21.29
N THR A 121 2.58 -16.26 22.30
CA THR A 121 1.61 -17.20 22.90
C THR A 121 0.17 -16.82 22.63
N ALA A 122 -0.13 -15.53 22.48
CA ALA A 122 -1.48 -15.05 22.25
C ALA A 122 -1.50 -13.80 21.37
N TRP A 123 -2.58 -13.62 20.61
CA TRP A 123 -2.76 -12.46 19.74
C TRP A 123 -4.24 -12.10 19.60
N LYS A 124 -4.54 -10.81 19.67
CA LYS A 124 -5.83 -10.25 19.30
C LYS A 124 -5.61 -9.06 18.38
N PHE A 125 -6.24 -9.12 17.21
CA PHE A 125 -6.13 -8.12 16.16
C PHE A 125 -7.53 -7.68 15.72
N ASP A 126 -7.92 -6.47 16.10
CA ASP A 126 -9.18 -5.87 15.69
C ASP A 126 -8.90 -4.76 14.68
N ASN A 127 -9.29 -4.97 13.43
CA ASN A 127 -9.27 -3.96 12.39
C ASN A 127 -10.64 -3.28 12.30
N TYR A 128 -10.68 -1.97 12.47
CA TYR A 128 -11.85 -1.16 12.22
C TYR A 128 -11.66 -0.42 10.89
N ASN A 129 -12.58 -0.65 9.96
CA ASN A 129 -12.73 -0.02 8.64
C ASN A 129 -11.76 -0.42 7.52
N SER A 130 -10.44 -0.44 7.75
CA SER A 130 -9.50 -0.46 6.60
C SER A 130 -9.52 -1.73 5.72
N GLY A 131 -9.96 -2.86 6.26
CA GLY A 131 -10.30 -4.08 5.49
C GLY A 131 -9.60 -5.34 5.98
N THR A 132 -9.83 -6.44 5.26
CA THR A 132 -9.48 -7.82 5.68
C THR A 132 -8.20 -8.39 5.05
N ALA A 133 -7.62 -7.74 4.03
CA ALA A 133 -6.40 -8.23 3.40
C ALA A 133 -5.22 -8.25 4.39
N SER A 134 -4.49 -9.37 4.46
CA SER A 134 -3.47 -9.65 5.50
C SER A 134 -3.95 -9.50 6.95
N LEU A 135 -5.23 -9.76 7.26
CA LEU A 135 -5.73 -9.70 8.64
C LEU A 135 -5.16 -10.82 9.53
N LYS A 136 -4.97 -12.02 8.97
CA LYS A 136 -4.36 -13.16 9.68
C LYS A 136 -2.84 -12.99 9.73
N SER A 137 -2.26 -13.31 10.88
CA SER A 137 -0.81 -13.30 11.08
C SER A 137 -0.11 -14.46 10.37
N GLN A 138 1.09 -14.21 9.86
CA GLN A 138 2.01 -15.18 9.29
C GLN A 138 2.90 -15.87 10.34
N TYR A 139 2.90 -15.39 11.58
CA TYR A 139 3.68 -15.94 12.67
C TYR A 139 2.97 -17.13 13.34
N ARG A 140 3.76 -18.02 13.93
CA ARG A 140 3.30 -19.12 14.77
C ARG A 140 2.73 -18.56 16.08
N ILE A 141 1.40 -18.55 16.18
CA ILE A 141 0.65 -18.04 17.32
C ILE A 141 -0.44 -19.04 17.68
N PRO A 142 -0.31 -19.76 18.81
CA PRO A 142 -1.24 -20.85 19.16
C PRO A 142 -2.64 -20.33 19.50
N ASN A 143 -2.76 -19.14 20.09
CA ASN A 143 -4.05 -18.55 20.47
C ASN A 143 -4.24 -17.22 19.74
N GLN A 144 -5.13 -17.15 18.74
CA GLN A 144 -5.35 -15.93 17.97
C GLN A 144 -6.82 -15.60 17.74
N GLN A 145 -7.14 -14.31 17.85
CA GLN A 145 -8.42 -13.74 17.42
C GLN A 145 -8.16 -12.61 16.43
N ASN A 146 -8.69 -12.71 15.21
CA ASN A 146 -8.53 -11.70 14.17
C ASN A 146 -9.92 -11.28 13.69
N ASN A 147 -10.30 -10.03 13.97
CA ASN A 147 -11.63 -9.51 13.69
C ASN A 147 -11.54 -8.31 12.74
N PHE A 148 -12.48 -8.24 11.82
CA PHE A 148 -12.74 -7.05 11.03
C PHE A 148 -14.10 -6.47 11.40
N HIS A 149 -14.12 -5.16 11.62
CA HIS A 149 -15.29 -4.38 11.97
C HIS A 149 -15.49 -3.32 10.87
N SER A 150 -16.53 -3.47 10.07
CA SER A 150 -16.91 -2.44 9.10
C SER A 150 -17.37 -1.16 9.80
N SER A 151 -17.13 -0.01 9.18
CA SER A 151 -17.61 1.29 9.65
C SER A 151 -18.37 2.01 8.55
N ARG A 152 -19.30 2.90 8.94
CA ARG A 152 -19.88 3.88 8.02
C ARG A 152 -18.90 5.02 7.87
N THR A 153 -18.33 5.19 6.69
CA THR A 153 -17.29 6.19 6.45
C THR A 153 -17.85 7.49 5.90
N PRO A 154 -17.23 8.64 6.23
CA PRO A 154 -17.59 9.93 5.65
C PRO A 154 -17.14 10.08 4.19
N LEU A 155 -16.11 9.33 3.77
CA LEU A 155 -15.54 9.39 2.43
C LEU A 155 -15.76 8.07 1.67
N LYS A 156 -15.88 8.18 0.33
CA LYS A 156 -15.95 7.02 -0.57
C LYS A 156 -14.60 6.30 -0.52
N GLN A 157 -14.62 4.99 -0.32
CA GLN A 157 -13.40 4.20 -0.16
C GLN A 157 -13.43 2.92 -1.00
N GLY A 158 -12.26 2.42 -1.39
CA GLY A 158 -12.14 1.26 -2.27
C GLY A 158 -10.73 0.71 -2.35
N SER A 159 -10.43 -0.05 -3.41
CA SER A 159 -9.13 -0.71 -3.57
C SER A 159 -8.00 0.30 -3.71
N TYR A 160 -6.90 0.10 -3.00
CA TYR A 160 -5.61 0.75 -3.25
C TYR A 160 -4.57 -0.36 -3.46
N ARG A 161 -3.37 -0.04 -3.93
CA ARG A 161 -2.29 -1.03 -4.11
C ARG A 161 -2.02 -1.77 -2.80
N GLY A 162 -2.19 -3.10 -2.78
CA GLY A 162 -2.05 -3.91 -1.57
C GLY A 162 -3.30 -3.95 -0.69
N LEU A 163 -4.42 -3.31 -1.08
CA LEU A 163 -5.68 -3.28 -0.33
C LEU A 163 -5.45 -2.90 1.14
N ALA A 164 -6.09 -3.62 2.07
CA ALA A 164 -5.88 -3.43 3.51
C ALA A 164 -4.54 -3.98 4.02
N SER A 165 -3.75 -4.70 3.19
CA SER A 165 -2.48 -5.27 3.63
C SER A 165 -1.50 -4.18 4.04
N THR A 166 -1.47 -3.02 3.38
CA THR A 166 -0.60 -1.90 3.82
C THR A 166 -0.88 -1.46 5.26
N ALA A 167 -2.15 -1.43 5.65
CA ALA A 167 -2.58 -1.04 7.00
C ALA A 167 -2.33 -2.17 8.01
N ASN A 168 -2.73 -3.40 7.67
CA ASN A 168 -2.63 -4.55 8.55
C ASN A 168 -1.18 -4.98 8.80
N VAL A 169 -0.34 -4.96 7.76
CA VAL A 169 1.09 -5.26 7.86
C VAL A 169 1.81 -4.19 8.65
N PHE A 170 1.50 -2.90 8.43
CA PHE A 170 2.07 -1.82 9.24
C PHE A 170 1.83 -2.06 10.73
N ALA A 171 0.57 -2.27 11.14
CA ALA A 171 0.22 -2.49 12.54
C ALA A 171 0.87 -3.76 13.11
N ARG A 172 0.84 -4.88 12.36
CA ARG A 172 1.40 -6.15 12.80
C ARG A 172 2.92 -6.10 12.93
N GLU A 173 3.62 -5.67 11.88
CA GLU A 173 5.09 -5.66 11.86
C GLU A 173 5.70 -4.59 12.77
N SER A 174 4.99 -3.48 13.01
CA SER A 174 5.37 -2.52 14.05
C SER A 174 5.25 -3.13 15.44
N HIS A 175 4.14 -3.84 15.71
CA HIS A 175 3.90 -4.48 17.01
C HIS A 175 4.87 -5.63 17.28
N ILE A 176 5.26 -6.37 16.23
CA ILE A 176 6.29 -7.42 16.32
C ILE A 176 7.63 -6.81 16.77
N SER A 177 8.04 -5.68 16.19
CA SER A 177 9.27 -5.01 16.59
C SER A 177 9.17 -4.35 17.97
N ASP A 178 7.99 -3.88 18.39
CA ASP A 178 7.76 -3.44 19.78
C ASP A 178 7.99 -4.60 20.77
N MET A 179 7.47 -5.79 20.49
CA MET A 179 7.70 -6.98 21.34
C MET A 179 9.17 -7.37 21.40
N ALA A 180 9.88 -7.33 20.26
CA ALA A 180 11.31 -7.62 20.20
C ALA A 180 12.11 -6.61 21.06
N ALA A 181 11.80 -5.31 20.94
CA ALA A 181 12.45 -4.26 21.71
C ALA A 181 12.21 -4.40 23.22
N MET A 182 11.00 -4.79 23.65
CA MET A 182 10.66 -4.98 25.08
C MET A 182 11.54 -6.03 25.78
N ILE A 183 12.10 -6.99 25.05
CA ILE A 183 12.99 -8.03 25.59
C ILE A 183 14.42 -7.92 25.08
N GLY A 184 14.76 -6.84 24.38
CA GLY A 184 16.10 -6.62 23.83
C GLY A 184 16.54 -7.63 22.76
N MET A 185 15.60 -8.27 22.05
CA MET A 185 15.89 -9.21 20.98
C MET A 185 16.06 -8.50 19.63
N ASP A 186 16.97 -8.98 18.78
CA ASP A 186 17.11 -8.44 17.43
C ASP A 186 15.82 -8.67 16.61
N GLN A 187 15.46 -7.68 15.80
CA GLN A 187 14.21 -7.68 15.05
C GLN A 187 14.13 -8.81 14.01
N LEU A 188 15.26 -9.21 13.40
CA LEU A 188 15.31 -10.32 12.45
C LEU A 188 15.23 -11.64 13.20
N GLU A 189 15.97 -11.79 14.30
CA GLU A 189 15.96 -13.00 15.15
C GLU A 189 14.56 -13.28 15.69
N PHE A 190 13.87 -12.25 16.20
CA PHE A 190 12.50 -12.39 16.72
C PHE A 190 11.54 -12.94 15.65
N ARG A 191 11.66 -12.45 14.41
CA ARG A 191 10.84 -12.91 13.28
C ARG A 191 11.17 -14.35 12.91
N LEU A 192 12.45 -14.66 12.69
CA LEU A 192 12.90 -16.00 12.31
C LEU A 192 12.50 -17.06 13.34
N LYS A 193 12.55 -16.71 14.64
CA LYS A 193 12.11 -17.59 15.73
C LYS A 193 10.63 -17.95 15.66
N ASN A 194 9.79 -16.99 15.26
CA ASN A 194 8.33 -17.12 15.28
C ASN A 194 7.72 -17.45 13.91
N LEU A 195 8.52 -17.68 12.87
CA LEU A 195 8.03 -18.08 11.55
C LEU A 195 8.21 -19.58 11.31
N ASP A 196 7.30 -20.16 10.53
CA ASP A 196 7.41 -21.54 10.02
C ASP A 196 7.69 -21.55 8.51
N ASP A 197 7.08 -20.65 7.74
CA ASP A 197 7.19 -20.58 6.27
C ASP A 197 8.64 -20.35 5.80
N ALA A 198 9.18 -21.31 5.06
CA ALA A 198 10.55 -21.29 4.57
C ALA A 198 10.80 -20.23 3.48
N ARG A 199 9.80 -19.91 2.64
CA ARG A 199 9.93 -18.87 1.62
C ARG A 199 9.99 -17.49 2.25
N LEU A 200 9.16 -17.24 3.26
CA LEU A 200 9.18 -15.98 4.00
C LEU A 200 10.49 -15.81 4.78
N LYS A 201 10.99 -16.86 5.43
CA LYS A 201 12.33 -16.85 6.03
C LYS A 201 13.42 -16.57 4.98
N GLY A 202 13.30 -17.15 3.80
CA GLY A 202 14.23 -16.96 2.69
C GLY A 202 14.33 -15.49 2.25
N VAL A 203 13.20 -14.80 2.05
CA VAL A 203 13.24 -13.37 1.71
C VAL A 203 13.77 -12.50 2.86
N LEU A 204 13.44 -12.81 4.12
CA LEU A 204 14.01 -12.13 5.28
C LEU A 204 15.54 -12.24 5.31
N GLN A 205 16.07 -13.44 5.11
CA GLN A 205 17.50 -13.70 5.07
C GLN A 205 18.17 -13.03 3.86
N ALA A 206 17.53 -13.04 2.69
CA ALA A 206 18.03 -12.38 1.49
C ALA A 206 18.12 -10.86 1.66
N ALA A 207 17.05 -10.23 2.17
CA ALA A 207 17.03 -8.80 2.48
C ALA A 207 18.09 -8.44 3.53
N ALA A 208 18.16 -9.20 4.63
CA ALA A 208 19.13 -8.98 5.70
C ALA A 208 20.59 -9.12 5.21
N LYS A 209 20.88 -10.13 4.39
CA LYS A 209 22.20 -10.33 3.78
C LYS A 209 22.58 -9.17 2.88
N SER A 210 21.72 -8.80 1.93
CA SER A 210 21.98 -7.70 0.99
C SER A 210 22.07 -6.33 1.69
N PHE A 211 21.33 -6.14 2.78
CA PHE A 211 21.38 -4.91 3.57
C PHE A 211 22.64 -4.82 4.44
N GLY A 212 23.31 -5.94 4.73
CA GLY A 212 24.41 -6.00 5.70
C GLY A 212 23.91 -5.96 7.15
N TRP A 213 22.79 -6.62 7.46
CA TRP A 213 22.11 -6.53 8.76
C TRP A 213 22.99 -6.88 9.97
N HIS A 214 23.95 -7.79 9.82
CA HIS A 214 24.86 -8.19 10.91
C HIS A 214 26.18 -7.41 10.91
N THR A 215 26.46 -6.65 9.85
CA THR A 215 27.66 -5.81 9.71
C THR A 215 27.33 -4.32 9.83
N LYS A 216 26.06 -3.98 10.15
CA LYS A 216 25.59 -2.61 10.33
C LYS A 216 26.30 -1.94 11.50
N GLN A 217 26.78 -0.72 11.27
CA GLN A 217 27.49 0.04 12.31
C GLN A 217 26.50 0.78 13.21
N LYS A 218 26.69 0.68 14.52
CA LYS A 218 25.95 1.51 15.48
C LYS A 218 26.46 2.95 15.39
N ARG A 219 25.58 3.88 15.06
CA ARG A 219 25.87 5.33 14.97
C ARG A 219 24.76 6.11 15.69
N LYS A 220 25.12 7.19 16.39
CA LYS A 220 24.13 8.05 17.07
C LYS A 220 23.12 8.57 16.04
N GLY A 221 21.83 8.50 16.37
CA GLY A 221 20.75 8.96 15.50
C GLY A 221 20.50 8.09 14.27
N VAL A 222 21.22 6.97 14.09
CA VAL A 222 20.96 6.04 12.98
C VAL A 222 20.23 4.81 13.49
N GLY A 223 19.18 4.42 12.78
CA GLY A 223 18.41 3.22 13.08
C GLY A 223 18.18 2.35 11.85
N TYR A 224 17.95 1.09 12.12
CA TYR A 224 17.76 0.02 11.16
C TYR A 224 16.49 -0.75 11.53
N GLY A 225 15.63 -0.96 10.55
CA GLY A 225 14.36 -1.64 10.72
C GLY A 225 14.16 -2.70 9.66
N ILE A 226 13.43 -3.75 10.02
CA ILE A 226 13.05 -4.81 9.10
C ILE A 226 11.57 -5.14 9.28
N ALA A 227 10.91 -5.52 8.20
CA ALA A 227 9.54 -6.01 8.18
C ALA A 227 9.34 -7.03 7.06
N CYS A 228 8.31 -7.86 7.18
CA CYS A 228 7.97 -8.85 6.14
C CYS A 228 6.47 -9.13 6.08
N ASP A 229 6.00 -9.61 4.93
CA ASP A 229 4.71 -10.28 4.82
C ASP A 229 4.65 -11.19 3.59
N PHE A 230 3.56 -11.94 3.49
CA PHE A 230 3.14 -12.63 2.29
C PHE A 230 1.78 -12.10 1.83
N VAL A 231 1.70 -11.63 0.58
CA VAL A 231 0.47 -11.08 0.00
C VAL A 231 0.25 -11.69 -1.38
N LYS A 232 -0.88 -12.38 -1.56
CA LYS A 232 -1.36 -12.90 -2.86
C LYS A 232 -0.30 -13.72 -3.63
N GLY A 233 0.45 -14.57 -2.94
CA GLY A 233 1.48 -15.40 -3.57
C GLY A 233 2.88 -14.79 -3.57
N GLY A 234 3.01 -13.48 -3.31
CA GLY A 234 4.28 -12.76 -3.22
C GLY A 234 4.79 -12.66 -1.78
N TYR A 235 6.04 -13.02 -1.57
CA TYR A 235 6.73 -12.93 -0.28
C TYR A 235 7.70 -11.74 -0.32
N VAL A 236 7.65 -10.89 0.71
CA VAL A 236 8.47 -9.68 0.77
C VAL A 236 9.15 -9.54 2.12
N ALA A 237 10.39 -9.05 2.11
CA ALA A 237 11.06 -8.53 3.29
C ALA A 237 11.78 -7.22 2.95
N THR A 238 11.56 -6.20 3.77
CA THR A 238 12.08 -4.85 3.54
C THR A 238 12.93 -4.44 4.73
N CYS A 239 14.16 -4.03 4.47
CA CYS A 239 15.05 -3.38 5.42
C CYS A 239 15.09 -1.87 5.13
N ALA A 240 15.13 -1.04 6.17
CA ALA A 240 15.29 0.40 6.05
C ALA A 240 16.41 0.90 6.97
N GLU A 241 17.18 1.86 6.49
CA GLU A 241 18.11 2.68 7.26
C GLU A 241 17.57 4.11 7.34
N VAL A 242 17.51 4.65 8.56
CA VAL A 242 17.09 6.03 8.80
C VAL A 242 18.14 6.77 9.60
N MET A 243 18.22 8.08 9.35
CA MET A 243 18.95 9.02 10.19
C MET A 243 17.96 10.01 10.80
N VAL A 244 18.03 10.18 12.11
CA VAL A 244 17.21 11.10 12.88
C VAL A 244 18.12 12.16 13.49
N ALA A 245 17.91 13.41 13.10
CA ALA A 245 18.61 14.55 13.64
C ALA A 245 18.10 14.90 15.05
N GLU A 246 18.88 15.69 15.79
CA GLU A 246 18.52 16.10 17.15
C GLU A 246 17.21 16.91 17.21
N ASP A 247 16.89 17.63 16.13
CA ASP A 247 15.63 18.39 15.98
C ASP A 247 14.43 17.53 15.55
N GLY A 248 14.60 16.20 15.50
CA GLY A 248 13.58 15.22 15.11
C GLY A 248 13.41 15.03 13.61
N THR A 249 14.14 15.75 12.75
CA THR A 249 14.09 15.55 11.29
C THR A 249 14.57 14.15 10.93
N VAL A 250 13.79 13.45 10.10
CA VAL A 250 14.13 12.08 9.65
C VAL A 250 14.50 12.09 8.18
N LYS A 251 15.62 11.45 7.86
CA LYS A 251 16.02 11.11 6.50
C LYS A 251 15.96 9.60 6.33
N ILE A 252 15.26 9.13 5.30
CA ILE A 252 15.36 7.75 4.84
C ILE A 252 16.64 7.65 4.02
N VAL A 253 17.60 6.86 4.49
CA VAL A 253 18.93 6.75 3.86
C VAL A 253 18.90 5.70 2.77
N ARG A 254 18.43 4.50 3.11
CA ARG A 254 18.45 3.34 2.22
C ARG A 254 17.28 2.41 2.50
N ILE A 255 16.74 1.79 1.45
CA ILE A 255 15.81 0.67 1.50
C ILE A 255 16.40 -0.50 0.74
N THR A 256 16.36 -1.69 1.33
CA THR A 256 16.68 -2.94 0.63
C THR A 256 15.48 -3.86 0.74
N GLU A 257 14.97 -4.32 -0.40
CA GLU A 257 13.79 -5.18 -0.44
C GLU A 257 14.09 -6.48 -1.18
N ALA A 258 13.85 -7.61 -0.52
CA ALA A 258 13.83 -8.90 -1.16
C ALA A 258 12.40 -9.31 -1.50
N PHE A 259 12.22 -9.79 -2.73
CA PHE A 259 10.91 -10.18 -3.24
C PHE A 259 10.96 -11.53 -3.96
N ASP A 260 10.01 -12.40 -3.60
CA ASP A 260 9.81 -13.73 -4.19
C ASP A 260 8.37 -13.85 -4.67
N CYS A 261 8.18 -13.89 -5.99
CA CYS A 261 6.91 -14.15 -6.65
C CYS A 261 6.90 -15.47 -7.43
N GLY A 262 7.67 -16.47 -7.00
CA GLY A 262 7.86 -17.70 -7.76
C GLY A 262 8.80 -17.50 -8.96
N ALA A 263 8.51 -18.15 -10.09
CA ALA A 263 9.28 -17.96 -11.31
C ALA A 263 9.15 -16.52 -11.84
N ILE A 264 10.28 -15.88 -12.13
CA ILE A 264 10.31 -14.54 -12.70
C ILE A 264 10.14 -14.63 -14.22
N ILE A 265 9.04 -14.08 -14.74
CA ILE A 265 8.75 -14.09 -16.18
C ILE A 265 9.54 -13.01 -16.93
N ASN A 266 9.55 -11.78 -16.39
CA ASN A 266 10.31 -10.67 -16.96
C ASN A 266 10.99 -9.90 -15.81
N PRO A 267 12.32 -10.03 -15.65
CA PRO A 267 13.03 -9.44 -14.52
C PRO A 267 13.02 -7.90 -14.55
N HIS A 268 13.12 -7.30 -15.74
CA HIS A 268 13.12 -5.84 -15.88
C HIS A 268 11.77 -5.23 -15.50
N HIS A 269 10.66 -5.85 -15.92
CA HIS A 269 9.32 -5.41 -15.50
C HIS A 269 9.09 -5.61 -14.01
N LEU A 270 9.57 -6.72 -13.46
CA LEU A 270 9.47 -7.01 -12.04
C LEU A 270 10.22 -5.97 -11.20
N GLU A 271 11.47 -5.67 -11.56
CA GLU A 271 12.29 -4.67 -10.89
C GLU A 271 11.58 -3.31 -10.85
N HIS A 272 11.04 -2.85 -11.98
CA HIS A 272 10.29 -1.58 -12.03
C HIS A 272 8.97 -1.61 -11.24
N GLN A 273 8.29 -2.76 -11.17
CA GLN A 273 7.10 -2.91 -10.33
C GLN A 273 7.43 -2.80 -8.84
N ILE A 274 8.52 -3.44 -8.40
CA ILE A 274 9.03 -3.37 -7.04
C ILE A 274 9.45 -1.92 -6.72
N LEU A 275 10.29 -1.32 -7.57
CA LEU A 275 10.74 0.07 -7.41
C LEU A 275 9.57 1.04 -7.26
N GLY A 276 8.58 0.95 -8.16
CA GLY A 276 7.39 1.80 -8.09
C GLY A 276 6.54 1.56 -6.84
N ALA A 277 6.48 0.33 -6.33
CA ALA A 277 5.79 0.03 -5.06
C ALA A 277 6.54 0.61 -3.87
N ILE A 278 7.88 0.52 -3.84
CA ILE A 278 8.69 1.12 -2.78
C ILE A 278 8.46 2.63 -2.74
N VAL A 279 8.57 3.30 -3.90
CA VAL A 279 8.36 4.75 -4.01
C VAL A 279 6.94 5.13 -3.60
N GLN A 280 5.91 4.43 -4.10
CA GLN A 280 4.53 4.68 -3.68
C GLN A 280 4.31 4.44 -2.17
N GLY A 281 4.95 3.42 -1.61
CA GLY A 281 4.92 3.10 -0.19
C GLY A 281 5.51 4.19 0.70
N LEU A 282 6.52 4.92 0.22
CA LEU A 282 7.07 6.09 0.95
C LEU A 282 6.01 7.16 1.20
N GLY A 283 5.11 7.37 0.24
CA GLY A 283 4.03 8.37 0.34
C GLY A 283 3.14 8.09 1.53
N GLY A 284 2.45 6.94 1.50
CA GLY A 284 1.58 6.49 2.58
C GLY A 284 2.30 6.25 3.92
N ALA A 285 3.61 5.97 3.90
CA ALA A 285 4.40 5.81 5.12
C ALA A 285 4.71 7.16 5.78
N LEU A 286 5.02 8.21 5.01
CA LEU A 286 5.66 9.41 5.55
C LEU A 286 4.81 10.66 5.47
N PHE A 287 3.98 10.83 4.44
CA PHE A 287 3.45 12.16 4.08
C PHE A 287 1.99 12.20 3.67
N GLU A 288 1.52 11.18 2.97
CA GLU A 288 0.21 11.21 2.31
C GLU A 288 -0.91 11.12 3.34
N SER A 289 -1.81 12.11 3.31
CA SER A 289 -3.07 12.11 4.05
C SER A 289 -4.10 12.97 3.32
N VAL A 290 -5.37 12.56 3.33
CA VAL A 290 -6.49 13.33 2.80
C VAL A 290 -7.08 14.15 3.94
N ASP A 291 -6.96 15.46 3.84
CA ASP A 291 -7.51 16.41 4.81
C ASP A 291 -8.95 16.73 4.43
N PHE A 292 -9.88 16.65 5.38
CA PHE A 292 -11.27 16.96 5.12
C PHE A 292 -11.96 17.58 6.34
N ALA A 293 -12.85 18.55 6.10
CA ALA A 293 -13.69 19.16 7.11
C ALA A 293 -15.00 19.63 6.49
N ASN A 294 -16.11 19.54 7.24
CA ASN A 294 -17.42 20.04 6.84
C ASN A 294 -17.86 19.58 5.43
N GLY A 295 -17.60 18.31 5.10
CA GLY A 295 -17.96 17.71 3.82
C GLY A 295 -17.08 18.09 2.63
N LYS A 296 -15.94 18.77 2.86
CA LYS A 296 -15.01 19.18 1.79
C LYS A 296 -13.63 18.56 1.97
N ILE A 297 -12.99 18.20 0.86
CA ILE A 297 -11.56 17.87 0.81
C ILE A 297 -10.77 19.19 0.82
N LEU A 298 -9.83 19.34 1.73
CA LEU A 298 -9.09 20.59 1.96
C LEU A 298 -7.77 20.66 1.18
N ASN A 299 -7.24 19.51 0.75
CA ASN A 299 -5.96 19.40 0.06
C ASN A 299 -6.08 18.74 -1.33
N ALA A 300 -7.11 19.10 -2.10
CA ALA A 300 -7.49 18.46 -3.37
C ALA A 300 -6.58 18.81 -4.58
N ASN A 301 -5.27 18.92 -4.40
CA ASN A 301 -4.31 19.23 -5.47
C ASN A 301 -2.89 18.74 -5.11
N LEU A 302 -1.99 18.67 -6.10
CA LEU A 302 -0.62 18.14 -5.91
C LEU A 302 0.34 19.08 -5.15
N SER A 303 -0.05 20.34 -4.92
CA SER A 303 0.78 21.25 -4.10
C SER A 303 0.54 21.04 -2.61
N THR A 304 -0.68 20.65 -2.22
CA THR A 304 -1.08 20.42 -0.83
C THR A 304 -1.18 18.94 -0.46
N TYR A 305 -1.63 18.06 -1.36
CA TYR A 305 -1.51 16.62 -1.23
C TYR A 305 -0.11 16.16 -1.65
N ARG A 306 0.73 15.82 -0.68
CA ARG A 306 2.15 15.56 -0.90
C ARG A 306 2.43 14.09 -1.23
N VAL A 307 2.51 13.78 -2.52
CA VAL A 307 3.15 12.54 -3.01
C VAL A 307 4.69 12.61 -2.87
N PRO A 308 5.40 11.46 -2.86
CA PRO A 308 6.87 11.42 -2.90
C PRO A 308 7.45 12.21 -4.08
N ARG A 309 8.54 12.93 -3.82
CA ARG A 309 9.32 13.68 -4.82
C ARG A 309 10.70 13.05 -4.97
N PHE A 310 11.47 13.44 -6.00
CA PHE A 310 12.82 12.92 -6.23
C PHE A 310 13.73 13.00 -4.99
N LYS A 311 13.68 14.12 -4.25
CA LYS A 311 14.46 14.31 -3.02
C LYS A 311 14.10 13.35 -1.88
N ASP A 312 12.90 12.74 -1.93
CA ASP A 312 12.41 11.81 -0.92
C ASP A 312 12.84 10.36 -1.23
N THR A 313 13.38 10.11 -2.43
CA THR A 313 13.78 8.76 -2.85
C THR A 313 15.12 8.40 -2.21
N PRO A 314 15.17 7.36 -1.35
CA PRO A 314 16.42 6.89 -0.77
C PRO A 314 17.24 6.09 -1.78
N GLU A 315 18.43 5.63 -1.38
CA GLU A 315 19.07 4.53 -2.10
C GLU A 315 18.15 3.28 -2.02
N ILE A 316 17.87 2.65 -3.15
CA ILE A 316 16.99 1.47 -3.21
C ILE A 316 17.78 0.30 -3.79
N THR A 317 17.80 -0.82 -3.07
CA THR A 317 18.37 -2.08 -3.52
C THR A 317 17.27 -3.13 -3.61
N ILE A 318 17.13 -3.78 -4.76
CA ILE A 318 16.11 -4.81 -5.01
C ILE A 318 16.79 -6.17 -5.13
N VAL A 319 16.33 -7.13 -4.33
CA VAL A 319 16.80 -8.52 -4.34
C VAL A 319 15.68 -9.41 -4.88
N MET A 320 15.74 -9.73 -6.16
CA MET A 320 14.77 -10.63 -6.79
C MET A 320 15.16 -12.09 -6.52
N VAL A 321 14.31 -12.82 -5.79
CA VAL A 321 14.49 -14.24 -5.51
C VAL A 321 13.77 -15.04 -6.60
N ASN A 322 14.52 -15.50 -7.60
CA ASN A 322 13.96 -16.27 -8.71
C ASN A 322 13.80 -17.74 -8.35
N ARG A 323 12.55 -18.21 -8.24
CA ARG A 323 12.24 -19.63 -7.99
C ARG A 323 11.69 -20.29 -9.25
N THR A 324 12.59 -20.72 -10.12
CA THR A 324 12.23 -21.30 -11.43
C THR A 324 11.42 -22.59 -11.34
N ASP A 325 11.41 -23.24 -10.17
CA ASP A 325 10.66 -24.45 -9.84
C ASP A 325 9.23 -24.18 -9.31
N GLN A 326 8.86 -22.91 -9.11
CA GLN A 326 7.56 -22.52 -8.55
C GLN A 326 6.74 -21.75 -9.57
N SER A 327 5.42 -21.96 -9.57
CA SER A 327 4.51 -21.17 -10.40
C SER A 327 4.65 -19.67 -10.11
N PRO A 328 4.60 -18.81 -11.14
CA PRO A 328 4.62 -17.36 -10.95
C PRO A 328 3.37 -16.90 -10.18
N ALA A 329 3.56 -15.90 -9.32
CA ALA A 329 2.52 -15.23 -8.56
C ALA A 329 2.44 -13.73 -8.92
N GLY A 330 1.44 -13.04 -8.39
CA GLY A 330 1.27 -11.60 -8.62
C GLY A 330 2.40 -10.77 -8.00
N ALA A 331 3.06 -9.94 -8.81
CA ALA A 331 4.13 -9.04 -8.39
C ALA A 331 3.70 -7.59 -8.15
N GLY A 332 2.46 -7.25 -8.52
CA GLY A 332 2.01 -5.86 -8.58
C GLY A 332 1.76 -5.21 -7.22
N GLU A 333 1.57 -5.96 -6.12
CA GLU A 333 1.08 -5.40 -4.87
C GLU A 333 1.98 -5.66 -3.67
N ALA A 334 2.44 -6.90 -3.46
CA ALA A 334 3.17 -7.30 -2.26
C ALA A 334 4.36 -6.39 -1.89
N PRO A 335 5.21 -5.91 -2.81
CA PRO A 335 6.35 -5.04 -2.49
C PRO A 335 6.02 -3.80 -1.61
N ILE A 336 4.82 -3.21 -1.74
CA ILE A 336 4.50 -1.97 -1.00
C ILE A 336 4.39 -2.16 0.53
N VAL A 337 4.06 -3.37 1.00
CA VAL A 337 3.55 -3.58 2.38
C VAL A 337 4.65 -3.55 3.44
N GLY A 338 5.90 -3.82 3.07
CA GLY A 338 7.03 -3.83 4.00
C GLY A 338 7.64 -2.44 4.27
N VAL A 339 7.39 -1.46 3.39
CA VAL A 339 8.02 -0.13 3.41
C VAL A 339 7.73 0.63 4.71
N ALA A 340 6.45 0.88 5.01
CA ALA A 340 6.04 1.66 6.18
C ALA A 340 6.54 1.05 7.52
N PRO A 341 6.31 -0.24 7.81
CA PRO A 341 6.81 -0.82 9.06
C PRO A 341 8.32 -0.90 9.14
N ALA A 342 9.05 -1.16 8.04
CA ALA A 342 10.51 -1.17 8.07
C ALA A 342 11.08 0.20 8.47
N ILE A 343 10.54 1.28 7.89
CA ILE A 343 10.93 2.66 8.25
C ILE A 343 10.59 2.95 9.71
N ARG A 344 9.35 2.66 10.14
CA ARG A 344 8.92 2.88 11.51
C ARG A 344 9.83 2.15 12.50
N ASN A 345 10.17 0.90 12.20
CA ASN A 345 11.01 0.07 13.06
C ASN A 345 12.46 0.58 13.13
N ALA A 346 12.95 1.19 12.05
CA ALA A 346 14.23 1.89 12.04
C ALA A 346 14.19 3.13 12.95
N ILE A 347 13.10 3.91 12.92
CA ILE A 347 12.89 5.04 13.84
C ILE A 347 12.83 4.57 15.29
N LEU A 348 12.07 3.50 15.59
CA LEU A 348 12.04 2.90 16.93
C LEU A 348 13.46 2.56 17.42
N GLN A 349 14.28 1.97 16.58
CA GLN A 349 15.65 1.62 16.97
C GLN A 349 16.53 2.87 17.18
N ALA A 350 16.38 3.90 16.34
CA ALA A 350 17.16 5.14 16.44
C ALA A 350 16.82 5.95 17.68
N THR A 351 15.54 5.98 18.08
CA THR A 351 15.02 6.96 19.03
C THR A 351 14.33 6.38 20.26
N GLY A 352 13.98 5.09 20.24
CA GLY A 352 13.09 4.46 21.23
C GLY A 352 11.61 4.84 21.07
N THR A 353 11.25 5.65 20.06
CA THR A 353 9.87 6.14 19.89
C THR A 353 9.03 5.17 19.07
N ALA A 354 8.02 4.60 19.71
CA ALA A 354 7.07 3.69 19.08
C ALA A 354 5.95 4.46 18.35
N LEU A 355 6.22 4.97 17.14
CA LEU A 355 5.19 5.63 16.30
C LEU A 355 4.09 4.64 15.89
N LYS A 356 2.82 5.08 15.91
CA LYS A 356 1.64 4.23 15.68
C LYS A 356 0.63 4.79 14.68
N THR A 357 0.92 5.94 14.08
CA THR A 357 0.03 6.63 13.14
C THR A 357 0.68 6.68 11.77
N LEU A 358 -0.08 6.37 10.71
CA LEU A 358 0.29 6.71 9.33
C LEU A 358 -0.51 7.93 8.87
N PRO A 359 0.15 8.94 8.27
CA PRO A 359 1.59 9.00 7.99
C PRO A 359 2.46 9.16 9.25
N LEU A 360 3.69 8.62 9.23
CA LEU A 360 4.63 8.65 10.35
C LEU A 360 5.17 10.06 10.62
N LEU A 361 5.31 10.87 9.56
CA LEU A 361 6.02 12.14 9.59
C LEU A 361 5.23 13.23 8.82
N PRO A 362 3.98 13.54 9.22
CA PRO A 362 3.14 14.51 8.49
C PRO A 362 3.81 15.89 8.33
N GLU A 363 4.66 16.28 9.30
CA GLU A 363 5.44 17.53 9.28
C GLU A 363 6.94 17.29 8.96
N GLY A 364 7.31 16.08 8.53
CA GLY A 364 8.69 15.69 8.23
C GLY A 364 9.57 15.41 9.46
N LYS A 365 8.99 15.42 10.67
CA LYS A 365 9.72 15.24 11.94
C LYS A 365 9.03 14.24 12.86
N VAL A 366 9.83 13.55 13.68
CA VAL A 366 9.30 12.83 14.85
C VAL A 366 8.84 13.87 15.86
N LYS A 367 7.55 13.81 16.24
CA LYS A 367 7.07 14.58 17.39
C LYS A 367 7.45 13.82 18.66
N TRP A 368 8.34 14.42 19.45
CA TRP A 368 8.64 13.91 20.78
C TRP A 368 7.42 14.10 21.69
N PRO A 369 7.02 13.07 22.45
CA PRO A 369 5.93 13.18 23.41
C PRO A 369 6.22 14.17 24.55
#